data_AF-A0A538Q6H7-F1
#
_entry.id   AF-A0A538Q6H7-F1
#
_cell.length_a   1.000
_cell.length_b   1.000
_cell.length_c   1.000
_cell.angle_alpha   90.00
_cell.angle_beta   90.00
_cell.angle_gamma   90.00
#
_symmetry.space_group_name_H-M   'P 1'
#
loop_
_entity.id
_entity.type
_entity.pdbx_description
1 polymer ?
#
loop_
_entity_poly.entity_id
_entity_poly.type
_entity_poly.pdbx_seq_one_letter_code
_entity_poly.pdbx_strand_id
1 'polypeptide(L)'
;MIQDGQVVGALRSSDQDTTRPKVAHGWDGLWQWEQNGVQMPYVSIYDYLLSRGNPYTAQLDDTYRALEARMRQNNCQACHAPDNQGNSAQLEFFVYPNQALAGRHDIITQLNKNQMPPKNNTLNLPAGISDPTERDLLIKLAREFETAGDKALTWEGDNKTQFQYPDPQM
;
A
#
# COMPACT_ATOMS: atom_id res chain seq x y z
N MET A 1 1.90 -16.37 -14.85
CA MET A 1 1.68 -16.76 -16.27
C MET A 1 2.90 -17.53 -16.73
N ILE A 2 2.72 -18.70 -17.36
CA ILE A 2 3.79 -19.47 -17.99
C ILE A 2 3.79 -19.10 -19.46
N GLN A 3 4.92 -18.62 -19.99
CA GLN A 3 5.14 -18.45 -21.42
C GLN A 3 6.28 -19.40 -21.82
N ASP A 4 6.08 -20.13 -22.92
CA ASP A 4 7.06 -21.07 -23.50
C ASP A 4 7.61 -22.12 -22.52
N GLY A 5 6.76 -22.62 -21.61
CA GLY A 5 7.16 -23.62 -20.61
C GLY A 5 8.03 -23.07 -19.48
N GLN A 6 8.23 -21.75 -19.41
CA GLN A 6 9.01 -21.10 -18.37
C GLN A 6 8.11 -20.27 -17.43
N VAL A 7 8.35 -20.41 -16.13
CA VAL A 7 7.69 -19.64 -15.06
C VAL A 7 8.64 -18.50 -14.68
N VAL A 8 8.23 -17.25 -14.90
CA VAL A 8 8.95 -16.09 -14.36
C VAL A 8 8.56 -15.92 -12.90
N GLY A 9 9.51 -16.11 -11.99
CA GLY A 9 9.32 -15.92 -10.55
C GLY A 9 10.55 -15.23 -9.93
N ALA A 10 10.31 -14.40 -8.91
CA ALA A 10 11.39 -13.85 -8.08
C ALA A 10 11.71 -14.84 -6.97
N LEU A 11 12.88 -15.48 -7.04
CA LEU A 11 13.40 -16.35 -6.00
C LEU A 11 14.41 -15.57 -5.14
N ARG A 12 14.46 -15.83 -3.84
CA ARG A 12 15.51 -15.29 -2.97
C ARG A 12 16.85 -15.88 -3.41
N SER A 13 17.90 -15.05 -3.42
CA SER A 13 19.28 -15.50 -3.66
C SER A 13 19.63 -16.68 -2.74
N SER A 14 20.23 -17.74 -3.29
CA SER A 14 20.83 -18.83 -2.51
C SER A 14 22.07 -18.37 -1.75
N ASP A 15 22.70 -17.29 -2.21
CA ASP A 15 23.95 -16.80 -1.68
C ASP A 15 23.65 -15.81 -0.56
N GLN A 16 24.01 -16.20 0.65
CA GLN A 16 23.88 -15.37 1.84
C GLN A 16 24.91 -14.25 1.80
N ASP A 17 24.46 -12.99 1.87
CA ASP A 17 25.35 -11.85 2.09
C ASP A 17 25.96 -11.94 3.49
N THR A 18 27.25 -12.29 3.55
CA THR A 18 28.04 -12.40 4.78
C THR A 18 28.76 -11.10 5.15
N THR A 19 28.73 -10.09 4.29
CA THR A 19 29.42 -8.81 4.50
C THR A 19 28.65 -7.90 5.45
N ARG A 20 27.35 -8.14 5.63
CA ARG A 20 26.52 -7.35 6.54
C ARG A 20 26.95 -7.57 7.99
N PRO A 21 27.35 -6.52 8.73
CA PRO A 21 27.73 -6.65 10.12
C PRO A 21 26.55 -7.18 10.94
N LYS A 22 26.77 -8.32 11.61
CA LYS A 22 25.79 -8.91 12.53
C LYS A 22 25.86 -8.14 13.83
N VAL A 23 24.90 -7.25 14.06
CA VAL A 23 24.73 -6.59 15.35
C VAL A 23 23.83 -7.46 16.21
N ALA A 24 24.34 -7.88 17.37
CA ALA A 24 23.53 -8.61 18.33
C ALA A 24 22.54 -7.64 18.98
N HIS A 25 21.25 -7.83 18.71
CA HIS A 25 20.17 -7.10 19.35
C HIS A 25 19.40 -8.06 20.26
N GLY A 26 19.17 -7.68 21.52
CA GLY A 26 18.21 -8.37 22.36
C GLY A 26 16.81 -8.17 21.79
N TRP A 27 16.02 -9.24 21.69
CA TRP A 27 14.63 -9.13 21.25
C TRP A 27 13.80 -8.49 22.37
N ASP A 28 13.34 -7.25 22.14
CA ASP A 28 12.52 -6.47 23.08
C ASP A 28 11.01 -6.68 22.84
N GLY A 29 10.63 -7.55 21.92
CA GLY A 29 9.24 -7.79 21.53
C GLY A 29 8.71 -6.83 20.46
N LEU A 30 9.54 -5.88 20.00
CA LEU A 30 9.14 -4.87 19.03
C LEU A 30 9.90 -5.11 17.72
N TRP A 31 9.19 -5.13 16.60
CA TRP A 31 9.80 -5.20 15.27
C TRP A 31 10.34 -3.84 14.83
N GLN A 32 11.07 -3.15 15.72
CA GLN A 32 11.66 -1.85 15.47
C GLN A 32 13.05 -1.70 16.11
N TRP A 33 13.91 -0.88 15.53
CA TRP A 33 15.21 -0.51 16.12
C TRP A 33 15.51 0.97 15.87
N GLU A 34 16.56 1.54 16.44
CA GLU A 34 16.98 2.91 16.11
C GLU A 34 18.27 2.86 15.28
N GLN A 35 18.33 3.63 14.20
CA GLN A 35 19.54 3.81 13.40
C GLN A 35 19.73 5.31 13.13
N ASN A 36 20.83 5.88 13.65
CA ASN A 36 21.18 7.29 13.51
C ASN A 36 20.07 8.27 13.95
N GLY A 37 19.38 8.00 15.07
CA GLY A 37 18.27 8.85 15.53
C GLY A 37 16.93 8.58 14.87
N VAL A 38 16.84 7.57 13.98
CA VAL A 38 15.60 7.24 13.26
C VAL A 38 15.08 5.87 13.66
N GLN A 39 13.77 5.80 13.93
CA GLN A 39 13.06 4.55 14.17
C GLN A 39 12.99 3.73 12.88
N MET A 40 13.49 2.52 12.96
CA MET A 40 13.58 1.51 11.92
C MET A 40 12.61 0.35 12.22
N PRO A 41 12.20 -0.46 11.24
CA PRO A 41 12.40 -0.20 9.81
C PRO A 41 11.73 1.13 9.43
N TYR A 42 12.33 1.86 8.49
CA TYR A 42 11.61 2.99 7.88
C TYR A 42 10.26 2.45 7.44
N VAL A 43 9.17 3.10 7.86
CA VAL A 43 7.84 2.83 7.30
C VAL A 43 7.82 3.48 5.92
N SER A 44 8.61 2.94 5.00
CA SER A 44 8.67 3.38 3.62
C SER A 44 7.63 2.62 2.84
N ILE A 45 6.44 3.20 2.86
CA ILE A 45 5.28 2.62 2.23
C ILE A 45 5.52 2.37 0.72
N TYR A 46 6.09 3.35 0.03
CA TYR A 46 6.31 3.31 -1.42
C TYR A 46 7.79 3.25 -1.83
N ASP A 47 8.77 3.46 -0.94
CA ASP A 47 10.20 3.50 -1.35
C ASP A 47 10.75 2.14 -1.84
N TYR A 48 10.06 1.03 -1.54
CA TYR A 48 10.37 -0.29 -2.10
C TYR A 48 9.62 -0.57 -3.40
N LEU A 49 8.61 0.23 -3.74
CA LEU A 49 7.78 0.08 -4.93
C LEU A 49 8.19 1.04 -6.05
N LEU A 50 8.57 2.27 -5.70
CA LEU A 50 8.91 3.36 -6.61
C LEU A 50 10.41 3.62 -6.58
N SER A 51 10.92 4.20 -7.65
CA SER A 51 12.32 4.56 -7.75
C SER A 51 12.66 5.70 -6.80
N ARG A 52 13.87 5.69 -6.21
CA ARG A 52 14.32 6.74 -5.27
C ARG A 52 14.27 8.16 -5.83
N GLY A 53 14.35 8.32 -7.16
CA GLY A 53 14.30 9.60 -7.84
C GLY A 53 12.89 10.13 -8.13
N ASN A 54 11.84 9.36 -7.81
CA ASN A 54 10.48 9.76 -8.10
C ASN A 54 10.06 10.94 -7.20
N PRO A 55 9.83 12.13 -7.78
CA PRO A 55 9.56 13.33 -6.98
C PRO A 55 8.17 13.30 -6.34
N TYR A 56 7.31 12.35 -6.70
CA TYR A 56 5.95 12.25 -6.23
C TYR A 56 5.76 11.28 -5.06
N THR A 57 6.79 10.50 -4.68
CA THR A 57 6.68 9.48 -3.63
C THR A 57 6.25 10.04 -2.28
N ALA A 58 6.80 11.20 -1.87
CA ALA A 58 6.42 11.83 -0.60
C ALA A 58 4.94 12.28 -0.60
N GLN A 59 4.49 12.92 -1.68
CA GLN A 59 3.09 13.32 -1.82
C GLN A 59 2.16 12.11 -1.86
N LEU A 60 2.59 11.02 -2.49
CA LEU A 60 1.83 9.77 -2.53
C LEU A 60 1.69 9.15 -1.13
N ASP A 61 2.76 9.14 -0.33
CA ASP A 61 2.71 8.66 1.06
C ASP A 61 1.74 9.50 1.91
N ASP A 62 1.84 10.83 1.84
CA ASP A 62 0.99 11.73 2.61
C ASP A 62 -0.51 11.55 2.26
N THR A 63 -0.83 11.49 0.97
CA THR A 63 -2.21 11.32 0.49
C THR A 63 -2.76 9.93 0.81
N TYR A 64 -1.94 8.88 0.73
CA TYR A 64 -2.31 7.54 1.20
C TYR A 64 -2.64 7.54 2.70
N ARG A 65 -1.76 8.11 3.53
CA ARG A 65 -1.97 8.15 4.99
C ARG A 65 -3.22 8.93 5.37
N ALA A 66 -3.49 10.04 4.69
CA ALA A 66 -4.70 10.82 4.92
C ALA A 66 -5.96 10.01 4.57
N LEU A 67 -5.95 9.32 3.42
CA LEU A 67 -7.05 8.45 3.00
C LEU A 67 -7.25 7.27 3.96
N GLU A 68 -6.17 6.54 4.28
CA GLU A 68 -6.20 5.35 5.14
C GLU A 68 -6.69 5.71 6.55
N ALA A 69 -6.24 6.83 7.12
CA ALA A 69 -6.69 7.31 8.42
C ALA A 69 -8.21 7.55 8.43
N ARG A 70 -8.76 8.12 7.34
CA ARG A 70 -10.21 8.35 7.22
C ARG A 70 -10.98 7.06 6.97
N MET A 71 -10.45 6.14 6.14
CA MET A 71 -11.02 4.80 5.95
C MET A 71 -11.11 4.02 7.27
N ARG A 72 -10.10 4.16 8.14
CA ARG A 72 -10.12 3.54 9.48
C ARG A 72 -11.25 4.09 10.34
N GLN A 73 -11.49 5.40 10.31
CA GLN A 73 -12.61 6.03 11.03
C GLN A 73 -13.99 5.54 10.54
N ASN A 74 -14.07 5.09 9.29
CA ASN A 74 -15.27 4.56 8.67
C ASN A 74 -15.36 3.02 8.69
N ASN A 75 -14.52 2.35 9.49
CA ASN A 75 -14.48 0.89 9.63
C ASN A 75 -14.26 0.13 8.31
N CYS A 76 -13.66 0.75 7.29
CA CYS A 76 -13.41 0.08 6.01
C CYS A 76 -12.50 -1.16 6.21
N GLN A 77 -11.61 -1.11 7.19
CA GLN A 77 -10.65 -2.19 7.48
C GLN A 77 -11.31 -3.46 8.02
N ALA A 78 -12.54 -3.42 8.54
CA ALA A 78 -13.21 -4.62 9.00
C ALA A 78 -13.51 -5.61 7.84
N CYS A 79 -13.63 -5.11 6.62
CA CYS A 79 -13.78 -5.91 5.39
C CYS A 79 -12.52 -5.89 4.51
N HIS A 80 -11.66 -4.88 4.65
CA HIS A 80 -10.49 -4.62 3.79
C HIS A 80 -9.16 -4.78 4.53
N ALA A 81 -9.10 -5.69 5.50
CA ALA A 81 -7.89 -6.13 6.18
C ALA A 81 -7.68 -7.65 5.98
N PRO A 82 -6.46 -8.18 6.22
CA PRO A 82 -6.16 -9.59 6.00
C PRO A 82 -7.04 -10.59 6.75
N ASP A 83 -7.53 -10.22 7.92
CA ASP A 83 -8.39 -11.07 8.74
C ASP A 83 -9.85 -11.14 8.23
N ASN A 84 -10.24 -10.23 7.32
CA ASN A 84 -11.52 -10.22 6.60
C ASN A 84 -12.74 -10.51 7.50
N GLN A 85 -12.87 -9.79 8.61
CA GLN A 85 -13.95 -10.02 9.57
C GLN A 85 -15.34 -9.92 8.92
N GLY A 86 -15.47 -9.07 7.89
CA GLY A 86 -16.68 -8.88 7.10
C GLY A 86 -16.96 -9.94 6.02
N ASN A 87 -16.10 -10.94 5.86
CA ASN A 87 -16.19 -11.99 4.84
C ASN A 87 -16.42 -11.44 3.41
N SER A 88 -15.74 -10.35 3.07
CA SER A 88 -15.80 -9.78 1.72
C SER A 88 -15.32 -10.81 0.69
N ALA A 89 -16.08 -10.97 -0.39
CA ALA A 89 -15.74 -11.88 -1.48
C ALA A 89 -14.52 -11.42 -2.28
N GLN A 90 -14.31 -10.11 -2.37
CA GLN A 90 -13.14 -9.51 -2.99
C GLN A 90 -12.30 -8.83 -1.92
N LEU A 91 -11.06 -9.31 -1.79
CA LEU A 91 -10.10 -8.78 -0.83
C LEU A 91 -9.19 -7.79 -1.53
N GLU A 92 -9.44 -6.52 -1.26
CA GLU A 92 -8.50 -5.45 -1.51
C GLU A 92 -8.08 -4.89 -0.15
N PHE A 93 -6.79 -4.91 0.15
CA PHE A 93 -6.33 -4.52 1.47
C PHE A 93 -5.88 -3.06 1.49
N PHE A 94 -6.70 -2.21 2.07
CA PHE A 94 -6.38 -0.78 2.18
C PHE A 94 -5.29 -0.48 3.21
N VAL A 95 -4.97 -1.44 4.08
CA VAL A 95 -3.81 -1.40 4.98
C VAL A 95 -2.48 -1.74 4.28
N TYR A 96 -2.52 -2.25 3.04
CA TYR A 96 -1.34 -2.47 2.21
C TYR A 96 -1.29 -1.40 1.12
N PRO A 97 -0.36 -0.44 1.23
CA PRO A 97 -0.46 0.76 0.42
C PRO A 97 -0.21 0.53 -1.08
N ASN A 98 0.57 -0.49 -1.42
CA ASN A 98 0.78 -0.93 -2.80
C ASN A 98 -0.51 -1.49 -3.43
N GLN A 99 -1.33 -2.21 -2.66
CA GLN A 99 -2.63 -2.67 -3.13
C GLN A 99 -3.62 -1.50 -3.26
N ALA A 100 -3.66 -0.61 -2.27
CA ALA A 100 -4.47 0.60 -2.36
C ALA A 100 -4.08 1.46 -3.58
N LEU A 101 -2.79 1.56 -3.90
CA LEU A 101 -2.31 2.25 -5.10
C LEU A 101 -2.81 1.58 -6.39
N ALA A 102 -2.83 0.25 -6.44
CA ALA A 102 -3.32 -0.51 -7.59
C ALA A 102 -4.82 -0.26 -7.82
N GLY A 103 -5.64 -0.25 -6.77
CA GLY A 103 -7.09 -0.01 -6.86
C GLY A 103 -7.53 1.43 -6.62
N ARG A 104 -6.63 2.42 -6.70
CA ARG A 104 -6.94 3.85 -6.46
C ARG A 104 -8.17 4.37 -7.20
N HIS A 105 -8.36 3.95 -8.47
CA HIS A 105 -9.53 4.33 -9.27
C HIS A 105 -10.80 3.58 -8.83
N ASP A 106 -10.67 2.33 -8.42
CA ASP A 106 -11.76 1.50 -7.94
C ASP A 106 -12.31 2.02 -6.61
N ILE A 107 -11.44 2.45 -5.69
CA ILE A 107 -11.82 3.10 -4.43
C ILE A 107 -12.81 4.24 -4.70
N ILE A 108 -12.48 5.14 -5.63
CA ILE A 108 -13.35 6.26 -5.99
C ILE A 108 -14.66 5.78 -6.61
N THR A 109 -14.59 4.79 -7.49
CA THR A 109 -15.78 4.19 -8.11
C THR A 109 -16.72 3.62 -7.04
N GLN A 110 -16.19 2.91 -6.04
CA GLN A 110 -16.98 2.32 -4.98
C GLN A 110 -17.56 3.36 -4.02
N LEU A 111 -16.79 4.38 -3.65
CA LEU A 111 -17.30 5.52 -2.87
C LEU A 111 -18.45 6.22 -3.61
N ASN A 112 -18.33 6.41 -4.94
CA ASN A 112 -19.40 6.98 -5.76
C ASN A 112 -20.63 6.07 -5.89
N LYS A 113 -20.47 4.75 -5.88
CA LYS A 113 -21.61 3.81 -5.84
C LYS A 113 -22.30 3.79 -4.48
N ASN A 114 -21.57 4.08 -3.40
CA ASN A 114 -22.06 4.01 -2.01
C ASN A 114 -22.69 2.66 -1.64
N GLN A 115 -22.11 1.56 -2.13
CA GLN A 115 -22.60 0.19 -1.91
C GLN A 115 -21.78 -0.57 -0.85
N MET A 116 -20.76 0.08 -0.28
CA MET A 116 -19.90 -0.47 0.77
C MET A 116 -20.06 0.36 2.05
N PRO A 117 -20.36 -0.25 3.21
CA PRO A 117 -20.57 -1.68 3.42
C PRO A 117 -21.80 -2.24 2.67
N PRO A 118 -21.78 -3.52 2.22
CA PRO A 118 -22.94 -4.15 1.59
C PRO A 118 -24.13 -4.23 2.56
N LYS A 119 -25.35 -4.19 2.03
CA LYS A 119 -26.58 -4.25 2.85
C LYS A 119 -26.69 -5.48 3.74
N ASN A 120 -26.11 -6.60 3.31
CA ASN A 120 -26.14 -7.91 3.98
C ASN A 120 -24.76 -8.31 4.54
N ASN A 121 -23.95 -7.33 4.96
CA ASN A 121 -22.66 -7.62 5.59
C ASN A 121 -22.83 -8.37 6.92
N THR A 122 -21.84 -9.21 7.27
CA THR A 122 -21.84 -10.03 8.48
C THR A 122 -21.58 -9.24 9.77
N LEU A 123 -21.26 -7.94 9.66
CA LEU A 123 -20.85 -7.07 10.76
C LEU A 123 -22.00 -6.19 11.27
N ASN A 124 -23.21 -6.34 10.71
CA ASN A 124 -24.37 -5.49 10.99
C ASN A 124 -24.09 -3.99 10.84
N LEU A 125 -23.15 -3.61 9.97
CA LEU A 125 -22.88 -2.22 9.65
C LEU A 125 -24.00 -1.67 8.76
N PRO A 126 -24.34 -0.37 8.87
CA PRO A 126 -25.23 0.28 7.91
C PRO A 126 -24.74 0.09 6.47
N ALA A 127 -25.69 -0.05 5.54
CA ALA A 127 -25.38 -0.17 4.12
C ALA A 127 -24.89 1.18 3.58
N GLY A 128 -23.73 1.20 2.93
CA GLY A 128 -23.11 2.43 2.45
C GLY A 128 -22.67 3.37 3.57
N ILE A 129 -22.07 4.49 3.18
CA ILE A 129 -21.73 5.60 4.07
C ILE A 129 -22.97 6.48 4.18
N SER A 130 -23.56 6.55 5.38
CA SER A 130 -24.83 7.23 5.63
C SER A 130 -24.70 8.75 5.74
N ASP A 131 -23.54 9.24 6.19
CA ASP A 131 -23.24 10.67 6.25
C ASP A 131 -22.70 11.15 4.87
N PRO A 132 -23.43 12.01 4.14
CA PRO A 132 -22.98 12.50 2.84
C PRO A 132 -21.73 13.37 2.94
N THR A 133 -21.55 14.13 4.03
CA THR A 133 -20.36 14.97 4.24
C THR A 133 -19.12 14.12 4.43
N GLU A 134 -19.27 13.02 5.20
CA GLU A 134 -18.23 12.02 5.40
C GLU A 134 -17.81 11.37 4.08
N ARG A 135 -18.80 10.97 3.30
CA ARG A 135 -18.59 10.35 1.99
C ARG A 135 -17.89 11.31 1.03
N ASP A 136 -18.29 12.57 0.98
CA ASP A 136 -17.66 13.59 0.13
C ASP A 136 -16.21 13.83 0.54
N LEU A 137 -15.90 13.81 1.84
CA LEU A 137 -14.52 13.91 2.33
C LEU A 137 -13.68 12.70 1.92
N LEU A 138 -14.20 11.49 2.06
CA LEU A 138 -13.53 10.27 1.58
C LEU A 138 -13.28 10.32 0.06
N ILE A 139 -14.26 10.78 -0.73
CA ILE A 139 -14.09 10.94 -2.18
C ILE A 139 -12.98 11.95 -2.49
N LYS A 140 -12.95 13.08 -1.77
CA LYS A 140 -11.90 14.10 -1.93
C LYS A 140 -10.51 13.51 -1.65
N LEU A 141 -10.34 12.84 -0.50
CA LEU A 141 -9.06 12.21 -0.14
C LEU A 141 -8.66 11.12 -1.14
N ALA A 142 -9.62 10.34 -1.63
CA ALA A 142 -9.37 9.31 -2.64
C ALA A 142 -8.93 9.91 -3.97
N ARG A 143 -9.48 11.06 -4.37
CA ARG A 143 -9.05 11.81 -5.58
C ARG A 143 -7.65 12.41 -5.43
N GLU A 144 -7.32 12.93 -4.24
CA GLU A 144 -5.97 13.43 -3.95
C GLU A 144 -4.93 12.30 -4.04
N PHE A 145 -5.25 11.14 -3.45
CA PHE A 145 -4.44 9.93 -3.54
C PHE A 145 -4.33 9.39 -4.98
N GLU A 146 -5.44 9.31 -5.72
CA GLU A 146 -5.46 8.93 -7.14
C GLU A 146 -4.54 9.82 -7.97
N THR A 147 -4.66 11.14 -7.80
CA THR A 147 -3.86 12.12 -8.54
C THR A 147 -2.37 11.98 -8.24
N ALA A 148 -2.01 11.77 -6.96
CA ALA A 148 -0.62 11.54 -6.57
C ALA A 148 -0.10 10.21 -7.13
N GLY A 149 -0.92 9.16 -7.08
CA GLY A 149 -0.60 7.83 -7.59
C GLY A 149 -0.39 7.81 -9.09
N ASP A 150 -1.26 8.48 -9.85
CA ASP A 150 -1.11 8.62 -11.30
C ASP A 150 0.17 9.36 -11.66
N LYS A 151 0.48 10.47 -10.99
CA LYS A 151 1.74 11.21 -11.22
C LYS A 151 2.96 10.35 -10.93
N ALA A 152 2.95 9.65 -9.80
CA ALA A 152 4.05 8.77 -9.41
C ALA A 152 4.25 7.64 -10.43
N LEU A 153 3.18 6.95 -10.84
CA LEU A 153 3.26 5.83 -11.78
C LEU A 153 3.55 6.26 -13.22
N THR A 154 3.00 7.41 -13.67
CA THR A 154 3.35 8.00 -14.97
C THR A 154 4.84 8.36 -15.00
N TRP A 155 5.37 8.96 -13.93
CA TRP A 155 6.79 9.25 -13.84
C TRP A 155 7.65 7.98 -13.91
N GLU A 156 7.28 6.89 -13.23
CA GLU A 156 8.00 5.61 -13.36
C GLU A 156 7.95 5.06 -14.80
N GLY A 157 6.78 5.15 -15.45
CA GLY A 157 6.59 4.71 -16.83
C GLY A 157 7.40 5.52 -17.85
N ASP A 158 7.42 6.85 -17.69
CA ASP A 158 8.13 7.78 -18.56
C ASP A 158 9.64 7.72 -18.34
N ASN A 159 10.09 7.48 -17.10
CA ASN A 159 11.50 7.37 -16.75
C ASN A 159 12.04 5.95 -16.87
N LYS A 160 11.26 5.02 -17.47
CA LYS A 160 11.59 3.61 -17.74
C LYS A 160 12.76 3.16 -16.89
N THR A 161 12.52 2.94 -15.61
CA THR A 161 13.58 2.46 -14.73
C THR A 161 13.99 1.08 -15.21
N GLN A 162 15.06 1.03 -15.99
CA GLN A 162 15.82 -0.20 -16.15
C GLN A 162 16.17 -0.59 -14.72
N PHE A 163 15.61 -1.71 -14.26
CA PHE A 163 16.06 -2.34 -13.05
C PHE A 163 17.51 -2.75 -13.29
N GLN A 164 18.45 -1.86 -12.96
CA GLN A 164 19.85 -2.18 -12.95
C GLN A 164 20.11 -2.89 -11.63
N TYR A 165 20.43 -4.19 -11.73
CA TYR A 165 21.05 -4.88 -10.61
C TYR A 165 22.28 -4.07 -10.18
N PRO A 166 22.47 -3.78 -8.88
CA PRO A 166 23.75 -3.26 -8.44
C PRO A 166 24.82 -4.29 -8.84
N ASP A 167 25.80 -3.84 -9.61
CA ASP A 167 26.92 -4.66 -10.05
C ASP A 167 27.61 -5.24 -8.80
N PRO A 168 27.71 -6.56 -8.64
CA PRO A 168 28.29 -7.20 -7.45
C PRO A 168 29.80 -6.98 -7.29
N GLN A 169 30.40 -6.01 -7.99
CA GLN A 169 31.81 -5.69 -7.95
C GLN A 169 32.07 -4.23 -7.53
N MET A 170 31.78 -3.88 -6.27
CA MET A 170 32.48 -2.82 -5.52
C MET A 170 32.47 -3.11 -4.02
#